data_AF-A0A554VK87-F1
#
_entry.id   AF-A0A554VK87-F1
#
_cell.length_a   1.000
_cell.length_b   1.000
_cell.length_c   1.000
_cell.angle_alpha   90.00
_cell.angle_beta   90.00
_cell.angle_gamma   90.00
#
_symmetry.space_group_name_H-M   'P 1'
#
loop_
_entity.id
_entity.type
_entity.pdbx_description
1 polymer ?
#
loop_
_entity_poly.entity_id
_entity_poly.type
_entity_poly.pdbx_seq_one_letter_code
_entity_poly.pdbx_strand_id
1 'polypeptide(L)'
;MNLRNFLLIVSVLLVSMMSYGQINVLNANEPAEIGMKTEEMIAYDNDHPLEYGYVDKRDILWAKTTWETIDLDERINFPLYYPIDTNNIGVNRRSLYDVLVSNIKNGKIKNIYSDSYFTETRTFSDLESTMSKIDTTDLGYEQYNAGEEVDPQYINRRDISSADIAEYKIRGYWYFDKRLGELRYRLLGLAPVAPDVNFIDDDEPDMVALFWIWYPDAREILHNALAFNRRNTSMPFTLDHILNARRFNSVIYKEDNEQGDRSIDDYIVDNALMQLLESERIKESIRNFEMDMWSY
;
A
#
# COMPACT_ATOMS: atom_id res chain seq x y z
N MET A 1 -47.25 -14.49 -46.48
CA MET A 1 -46.72 -13.71 -45.34
C MET A 1 -46.82 -12.23 -45.70
N ASN A 2 -47.51 -11.42 -44.89
CA ASN A 2 -47.62 -9.99 -45.15
C ASN A 2 -46.24 -9.33 -45.05
N LEU A 3 -45.88 -8.48 -46.01
CA LEU A 3 -44.56 -7.80 -46.10
C LEU A 3 -44.16 -7.14 -44.77
N ARG A 4 -45.15 -6.63 -44.03
CA ARG A 4 -44.99 -6.02 -42.70
C ARG A 4 -44.50 -7.01 -41.63
N ASN A 5 -44.96 -8.26 -41.68
CA ASN A 5 -44.52 -9.30 -40.74
C ASN A 5 -43.13 -9.82 -41.11
N PHE A 6 -42.79 -9.86 -42.40
CA PHE A 6 -41.45 -10.23 -42.85
C PHE A 6 -40.40 -9.19 -42.40
N LEU A 7 -40.70 -7.89 -42.56
CA LEU A 7 -39.81 -6.81 -42.11
C LEU A 7 -39.61 -6.82 -40.58
N LEU A 8 -40.64 -7.15 -39.81
CA LEU A 8 -40.56 -7.29 -38.35
C LEU A 8 -39.67 -8.46 -37.93
N ILE A 9 -39.73 -9.59 -38.65
CA ILE A 9 -38.88 -10.75 -38.37
C ILE A 9 -37.41 -10.43 -38.69
N VAL A 10 -37.16 -9.76 -39.82
CA VAL A 10 -35.80 -9.36 -40.23
C VAL A 10 -35.21 -8.34 -39.27
N SER A 11 -36.00 -7.37 -38.78
CA SER A 11 -35.51 -6.39 -37.81
C SER A 11 -35.18 -7.04 -36.46
N VAL A 12 -35.98 -7.99 -35.98
CA VAL A 12 -35.69 -8.75 -34.75
C VAL A 12 -34.42 -9.59 -34.92
N LEU A 13 -34.22 -10.22 -36.07
CA LEU A 13 -32.99 -10.97 -36.39
C LEU A 13 -31.76 -10.07 -36.42
N LEU A 14 -31.84 -8.89 -37.03
CA LEU A 14 -30.73 -7.93 -37.07
C LEU A 14 -30.39 -7.39 -35.67
N VAL A 15 -31.40 -7.12 -34.82
CA VAL A 15 -31.18 -6.69 -33.44
C VAL A 15 -30.51 -7.79 -32.61
N SER A 16 -30.83 -9.07 -32.87
CA SER A 16 -30.20 -10.19 -32.17
C SER A 16 -28.71 -10.39 -32.52
N MET A 17 -28.27 -9.93 -33.70
CA MET A 17 -26.86 -10.01 -34.11
C MET A 17 -25.97 -8.91 -33.52
N MET A 18 -26.53 -7.90 -32.85
CA MET A 18 -25.77 -6.78 -32.26
C MET A 18 -25.49 -6.95 -30.76
N SER A 19 -25.86 -8.08 -30.15
CA SER A 19 -25.50 -8.37 -28.77
C SER A 19 -24.04 -8.81 -28.66
N TYR A 20 -23.13 -7.87 -28.47
CA TYR A 20 -21.78 -8.19 -27.99
C TYR A 20 -21.89 -8.43 -26.48
N GLY A 21 -21.60 -9.66 -26.04
CA GLY A 21 -21.54 -10.01 -24.62
C GLY A 21 -20.25 -9.51 -23.98
N GLN A 22 -20.27 -9.24 -22.68
CA GLN A 22 -19.06 -8.94 -21.91
C GLN A 22 -18.08 -10.12 -22.01
N ILE A 23 -16.84 -9.85 -22.41
CA ILE A 23 -15.75 -10.84 -22.36
C ILE A 23 -15.40 -11.02 -20.87
N ASN A 24 -15.84 -12.14 -20.32
CA ASN A 24 -15.52 -12.59 -18.97
C ASN A 24 -14.81 -13.94 -19.10
N VAL A 25 -14.28 -14.49 -18.02
CA VAL A 25 -13.68 -15.84 -17.97
C VAL A 25 -14.60 -16.89 -18.63
N LEU A 26 -15.91 -16.68 -18.55
CA LEU A 26 -16.94 -17.57 -19.09
C LEU A 26 -17.25 -17.36 -20.59
N ASN A 27 -16.82 -16.26 -21.18
CA ASN A 27 -17.13 -15.84 -22.55
C ASN A 27 -15.87 -15.56 -23.40
N ALA A 28 -14.67 -15.79 -22.87
CA ALA A 28 -13.41 -15.64 -23.58
C ALA A 28 -13.18 -16.83 -24.52
N ASN A 29 -12.77 -16.58 -25.75
CA ASN A 29 -12.46 -17.64 -26.72
C ASN A 29 -11.02 -18.12 -26.57
N GLU A 30 -10.13 -17.22 -26.15
CA GLU A 30 -8.73 -17.53 -25.86
C GLU A 30 -8.36 -17.23 -24.40
N PRO A 31 -7.46 -18.02 -23.78
CA PRO A 31 -6.98 -17.75 -22.42
C PRO A 31 -6.35 -16.37 -22.24
N ALA A 32 -5.77 -15.79 -23.29
CA ALA A 32 -5.17 -14.46 -23.27
C ALA A 32 -6.23 -13.34 -23.16
N GLU A 33 -7.46 -13.56 -23.61
CA GLU A 33 -8.55 -12.58 -23.53
C GLU A 33 -9.17 -12.51 -22.12
N ILE A 34 -8.85 -13.49 -21.26
CA ILE A 34 -9.40 -13.55 -19.91
C ILE A 34 -8.83 -12.41 -19.05
N GLY A 35 -9.70 -11.47 -18.69
CA GLY A 35 -9.38 -10.36 -17.78
C GLY A 35 -8.83 -9.11 -18.45
N MET A 36 -8.77 -9.05 -19.79
CA MET A 36 -8.49 -7.81 -20.50
C MET A 36 -9.78 -7.01 -20.72
N LYS A 37 -9.83 -5.77 -20.19
CA LYS A 37 -10.91 -4.82 -20.48
C LYS A 37 -10.73 -4.29 -21.91
N THR A 38 -11.82 -4.17 -22.67
CA THR A 38 -11.79 -3.49 -23.98
C THR A 38 -11.55 -1.99 -23.79
N GLU A 39 -10.92 -1.32 -24.77
CA GLU A 39 -10.62 0.12 -24.71
C GLU A 39 -11.86 0.98 -24.46
N GLU A 40 -13.00 0.59 -25.05
CA GLU A 40 -14.30 1.24 -24.84
C GLU A 40 -14.80 1.10 -23.39
N MET A 41 -14.50 -0.02 -22.75
CA MET A 41 -14.88 -0.29 -21.36
C MET A 41 -14.01 0.50 -20.38
N ILE A 42 -12.72 0.64 -20.68
CA ILE A 42 -11.79 1.48 -19.90
C ILE A 42 -12.24 2.96 -19.95
N ALA A 43 -12.66 3.44 -21.13
CA ALA A 43 -13.16 4.80 -21.30
C ALA A 43 -14.48 5.06 -20.58
N TYR A 44 -15.36 4.06 -20.50
CA TYR A 44 -16.64 4.18 -19.79
C TYR A 44 -16.52 4.05 -18.26
N ASP A 45 -15.63 3.17 -17.79
CA ASP A 45 -15.44 2.90 -16.35
C ASP A 45 -14.89 4.13 -15.59
N ASN A 46 -14.21 5.06 -16.29
CA ASN A 46 -13.58 6.25 -15.70
C ASN A 46 -12.78 5.89 -14.41
N ASP A 47 -11.92 4.88 -14.55
CA ASP A 47 -11.29 4.15 -13.45
C ASP A 47 -10.10 4.92 -12.87
N HIS A 48 -10.38 5.94 -12.05
CA HIS A 48 -9.37 6.75 -11.35
C HIS A 48 -9.59 6.73 -9.83
N PRO A 49 -8.55 7.03 -9.03
CA PRO A 49 -8.71 7.16 -7.58
C PRO A 49 -9.80 8.17 -7.25
N LEU A 50 -10.54 7.92 -6.17
CA LEU A 50 -11.53 8.89 -5.68
C LEU A 50 -10.82 10.17 -5.27
N GLU A 51 -11.13 11.27 -5.94
CA GLU A 51 -10.56 12.56 -5.65
C GLU A 51 -10.94 13.01 -4.22
N TYR A 52 -9.98 13.64 -3.54
CA TYR A 52 -10.28 14.25 -2.26
C TYR A 52 -11.00 15.57 -2.46
N GLY A 53 -12.08 15.78 -1.71
CA GLY A 53 -12.71 17.08 -1.60
C GLY A 53 -11.71 18.13 -1.10
N TYR A 54 -11.79 19.32 -1.68
CA TYR A 54 -11.05 20.48 -1.20
C TYR A 54 -11.57 20.89 0.18
N VAL A 55 -10.67 21.01 1.14
CA VAL A 55 -10.95 21.47 2.50
C VAL A 55 -9.99 22.60 2.79
N ASP A 56 -10.53 23.80 3.06
CA ASP A 56 -9.73 24.95 3.46
C ASP A 56 -9.32 24.77 4.93
N LYS A 57 -8.15 25.30 5.31
CA LYS A 57 -7.65 25.30 6.69
C LYS A 57 -8.65 25.93 7.66
N ARG A 58 -9.42 26.92 7.20
CA ARG A 58 -10.47 27.60 8.00
C ARG A 58 -11.64 26.68 8.32
N ASP A 59 -11.84 25.63 7.52
CA ASP A 59 -12.95 24.69 7.65
C ASP A 59 -12.62 23.53 8.58
N ILE A 60 -11.35 23.40 8.98
CA ILE A 60 -10.88 22.44 9.96
C ILE A 60 -11.11 23.01 11.36
N LEU A 61 -12.01 22.40 12.13
CA LEU A 61 -12.29 22.80 13.51
C LEU A 61 -11.25 22.24 14.48
N TRP A 62 -10.88 20.99 14.26
CA TRP A 62 -9.93 20.25 15.07
C TRP A 62 -9.17 19.28 14.16
N ALA A 63 -7.91 19.04 14.49
CA ALA A 63 -7.12 18.03 13.81
C ALA A 63 -6.08 17.42 14.74
N LYS A 64 -5.66 16.20 14.41
CA LYS A 64 -4.58 15.49 15.06
C LYS A 64 -3.84 14.62 14.04
N THR A 65 -2.52 14.73 14.01
CA THR A 65 -1.68 13.83 13.20
C THR A 65 -1.34 12.60 14.03
N THR A 66 -1.48 11.41 13.45
CA THR A 66 -1.14 10.13 14.10
C THR A 66 -0.15 9.36 13.24
N TRP A 67 0.73 8.63 13.91
CA TRP A 67 1.63 7.66 13.30
C TRP A 67 1.25 6.29 13.82
N GLU A 68 0.99 5.39 12.88
CA GLU A 68 0.43 4.07 13.17
C GLU A 68 1.27 3.00 12.50
N THR A 69 1.38 1.85 13.14
CA THR A 69 2.03 0.65 12.62
C THR A 69 0.96 -0.36 12.25
N ILE A 70 1.02 -0.89 11.04
CA ILE A 70 0.19 -1.97 10.52
C ILE A 70 1.03 -3.25 10.59
N ASP A 71 0.68 -4.13 11.50
CA ASP A 71 1.32 -5.44 11.64
C ASP A 71 0.80 -6.43 10.57
N LEU A 72 1.69 -7.03 9.77
CA LEU A 72 1.30 -7.95 8.71
C LEU A 72 1.03 -9.38 9.19
N ASP A 73 1.41 -9.73 10.42
CA ASP A 73 1.06 -11.02 11.04
C ASP A 73 -0.44 -11.08 11.37
N GLU A 74 -1.10 -9.92 11.47
CA GLU A 74 -2.53 -9.85 11.65
C GLU A 74 -3.30 -10.27 10.39
N ARG A 75 -4.20 -11.24 10.56
CA ARG A 75 -5.01 -11.81 9.46
C ARG A 75 -5.84 -10.80 8.68
N ILE A 76 -6.18 -9.66 9.29
CA ILE A 76 -6.93 -8.57 8.65
C ILE A 76 -6.05 -7.81 7.63
N ASN A 77 -4.74 -7.77 7.86
CA ASN A 77 -3.76 -7.01 7.07
C ASN A 77 -3.13 -7.83 5.93
N PHE A 78 -3.42 -9.13 5.87
CA PHE A 78 -3.01 -10.05 4.80
C PHE A 78 -3.21 -9.54 3.36
N PRO A 79 -4.26 -8.76 3.02
CA PRO A 79 -4.38 -8.19 1.68
C PRO A 79 -3.22 -7.27 1.28
N LEU A 80 -2.50 -6.67 2.24
CA LEU A 80 -1.34 -5.80 1.99
C LEU A 80 -0.04 -6.60 1.84
N TYR A 81 0.02 -7.80 2.44
CA TYR A 81 1.20 -8.66 2.46
C TYR A 81 1.25 -9.65 1.29
N TYR A 82 0.13 -10.33 1.01
CA TYR A 82 0.08 -11.36 -0.03
C TYR A 82 -0.22 -10.78 -1.42
N PRO A 83 0.33 -11.38 -2.49
CA PRO A 83 1.19 -12.56 -2.50
C PRO A 83 2.68 -12.27 -2.24
N ILE A 84 3.35 -13.21 -1.54
CA ILE A 84 4.80 -13.19 -1.33
C ILE A 84 5.58 -13.70 -2.56
N ASP A 85 4.99 -14.62 -3.33
CA ASP A 85 5.62 -15.18 -4.53
C ASP A 85 5.14 -14.44 -5.78
N THR A 86 6.07 -13.72 -6.40
CA THR A 86 5.85 -12.90 -7.58
C THR A 86 6.01 -13.67 -8.90
N ASN A 87 6.57 -14.88 -8.88
CA ASN A 87 6.96 -15.62 -10.09
C ASN A 87 5.82 -16.50 -10.62
N ASN A 88 5.02 -17.07 -9.72
CA ASN A 88 3.98 -18.04 -10.08
C ASN A 88 2.57 -17.42 -10.20
N ILE A 89 2.43 -16.10 -10.02
CA ILE A 89 1.14 -15.42 -9.96
C ILE A 89 1.04 -14.37 -11.08
N GLY A 90 -0.14 -14.26 -11.68
CA GLY A 90 -0.41 -13.28 -12.73
C GLY A 90 -0.10 -11.85 -12.30
N VAL A 91 0.33 -11.02 -13.26
CA VAL A 91 0.82 -9.64 -13.06
C VAL A 91 -0.14 -8.76 -12.26
N ASN A 92 -1.44 -9.06 -12.32
CA ASN A 92 -2.50 -8.27 -11.71
C ASN A 92 -2.60 -8.39 -10.18
N ARG A 93 -1.83 -9.26 -9.52
CA ARG A 93 -1.86 -9.44 -8.05
C ARG A 93 -0.47 -9.34 -7.49
N ARG A 94 -0.21 -8.28 -6.71
CA ARG A 94 1.09 -7.98 -6.12
C ARG A 94 0.92 -7.53 -4.67
N SER A 95 1.92 -7.78 -3.84
CA SER A 95 1.99 -7.24 -2.48
C SER A 95 2.13 -5.71 -2.54
N LEU A 96 1.80 -5.02 -1.44
CA LEU A 96 1.97 -3.56 -1.39
C LEU A 96 3.44 -3.17 -1.62
N TYR A 97 4.39 -3.85 -0.97
CA TYR A 97 5.81 -3.60 -1.12
C TYR A 97 6.30 -3.78 -2.57
N ASP A 98 5.92 -4.87 -3.25
CA ASP A 98 6.34 -5.12 -4.63
C ASP A 98 5.79 -4.05 -5.58
N VAL A 99 4.55 -3.60 -5.37
CA VAL A 99 3.97 -2.48 -6.13
C VAL A 99 4.79 -1.21 -5.93
N LEU A 100 5.17 -0.87 -4.70
CA LEU A 100 5.94 0.35 -4.44
C LEU A 100 7.33 0.28 -5.06
N VAL A 101 8.07 -0.81 -4.80
CA VAL A 101 9.44 -0.99 -5.29
C VAL A 101 9.50 -1.07 -6.81
N SER A 102 8.59 -1.81 -7.45
CA SER A 102 8.54 -1.89 -8.92
C SER A 102 8.25 -0.52 -9.55
N ASN A 103 7.36 0.28 -8.96
CA ASN A 103 7.03 1.60 -9.48
C ASN A 103 8.11 2.66 -9.16
N ILE A 104 8.86 2.50 -8.08
CA ILE A 104 10.10 3.25 -7.81
C ILE A 104 11.14 2.94 -8.88
N LYS A 105 11.42 1.65 -9.14
CA LYS A 105 12.38 1.20 -10.17
C LYS A 105 12.00 1.69 -11.57
N ASN A 106 10.71 1.72 -11.87
CA ASN A 106 10.18 2.23 -13.15
C ASN A 106 10.16 3.77 -13.23
N GLY A 107 10.51 4.49 -12.16
CA GLY A 107 10.53 5.96 -12.11
C GLY A 107 9.15 6.62 -12.09
N LYS A 108 8.07 5.85 -11.84
CA LYS A 108 6.71 6.39 -11.67
C LYS A 108 6.57 7.10 -10.32
N ILE A 109 7.18 6.54 -9.27
CA ILE A 109 7.34 7.20 -7.97
C ILE A 109 8.70 7.88 -7.97
N LYS A 110 8.71 9.22 -8.05
CA LYS A 110 9.95 10.01 -8.13
C LYS A 110 10.50 10.39 -6.76
N ASN A 111 9.61 10.75 -5.85
CA ASN A 111 9.97 11.30 -4.55
C ASN A 111 9.89 10.20 -3.50
N ILE A 112 11.03 9.87 -2.94
CA ILE A 112 11.20 8.93 -1.83
C ILE A 112 11.81 9.73 -0.70
N TYR A 113 11.36 9.50 0.53
CA TYR A 113 11.79 10.27 1.68
C TYR A 113 12.48 9.39 2.72
N SER A 114 13.44 9.96 3.44
CA SER A 114 14.12 9.27 4.55
C SER A 114 13.25 9.21 5.81
N ASP A 115 12.36 10.19 5.97
CA ASP A 115 11.66 10.45 7.21
C ASP A 115 10.14 10.62 7.00
N SER A 116 9.41 10.55 8.11
CA SER A 116 7.95 10.69 8.09
C SER A 116 7.46 12.13 7.90
N TYR A 117 8.31 13.14 8.09
CA TYR A 117 7.98 14.54 7.88
C TYR A 117 8.18 15.00 6.43
N PHE A 118 8.76 14.15 5.58
CA PHE A 118 9.03 14.39 4.17
C PHE A 118 10.01 15.55 3.95
N THR A 119 11.01 15.70 4.82
CA THR A 119 11.96 16.81 4.76
C THR A 119 13.12 16.55 3.80
N GLU A 120 13.56 15.29 3.71
CA GLU A 120 14.72 14.90 2.91
C GLU A 120 14.33 13.85 1.87
N THR A 121 14.65 14.14 0.61
CA THR A 121 14.44 13.20 -0.50
C THR A 121 15.66 12.30 -0.67
N ARG A 122 15.42 11.00 -0.89
CA ARG A 122 16.43 9.99 -1.26
C ARG A 122 16.26 9.56 -2.71
N THR A 123 17.36 9.12 -3.32
CA THR A 123 17.31 8.46 -4.62
C THR A 123 17.21 6.95 -4.45
N PHE A 124 16.82 6.23 -5.51
CA PHE A 124 16.78 4.77 -5.46
C PHE A 124 18.16 4.15 -5.19
N SER A 125 19.24 4.78 -5.67
CA SER A 125 20.62 4.31 -5.41
C SER A 125 20.95 4.32 -3.93
N ASP A 126 20.43 5.28 -3.16
CA ASP A 126 20.64 5.34 -1.71
C ASP A 126 19.89 4.23 -0.99
N LEU A 127 18.73 3.80 -1.53
CA LEU A 127 17.95 2.70 -0.98
C LEU A 127 18.59 1.34 -1.20
N GLU A 128 19.34 1.13 -2.29
CA GLU A 128 19.98 -0.17 -2.56
C GLU A 128 20.90 -0.59 -1.41
N SER A 129 21.57 0.37 -0.76
CA SER A 129 22.40 0.11 0.42
C SER A 129 21.64 -0.38 1.64
N THR A 130 20.36 0.01 1.77
CA THR A 130 19.48 -0.39 2.88
C THR A 130 18.66 -1.64 2.53
N MET A 131 18.39 -1.85 1.24
CA MET A 131 17.58 -2.96 0.75
C MET A 131 18.40 -4.21 0.41
N SER A 132 19.71 -4.08 0.22
CA SER A 132 20.58 -5.19 -0.15
C SER A 132 21.88 -5.20 0.65
N LYS A 133 22.26 -6.38 1.13
CA LYS A 133 23.58 -6.67 1.69
C LYS A 133 24.37 -7.47 0.69
N ILE A 134 25.54 -6.96 0.33
CA ILE A 134 26.54 -7.68 -0.45
C ILE A 134 27.65 -8.05 0.52
N ASP A 135 27.77 -9.34 0.81
CA ASP A 135 28.80 -9.87 1.69
C ASP A 135 29.76 -10.76 0.88
N THR A 136 31.04 -10.74 1.24
CA THR A 136 32.07 -11.53 0.57
C THR A 136 32.48 -12.68 1.47
N THR A 137 32.48 -13.90 0.94
CA THR A 137 32.96 -15.07 1.71
C THR A 137 34.48 -15.01 1.95
N ASP A 138 34.97 -15.74 2.96
CA ASP A 138 36.40 -15.80 3.33
C ASP A 138 37.31 -16.14 2.12
N LEU A 139 36.88 -17.08 1.27
CA LEU A 139 37.60 -17.46 0.04
C LEU A 139 37.65 -16.31 -0.99
N GLY A 140 36.63 -15.46 -1.04
CA GLY A 140 36.63 -14.26 -1.87
C GLY A 140 37.59 -13.19 -1.35
N TYR A 141 37.74 -13.06 -0.03
CA TYR A 141 38.77 -12.20 0.56
C TYR A 141 40.19 -12.71 0.27
N GLU A 142 40.42 -14.03 0.26
CA GLU A 142 41.70 -14.63 -0.12
C GLU A 142 42.06 -14.35 -1.58
N GLN A 143 41.10 -14.45 -2.52
CA GLN A 143 41.30 -14.09 -3.93
C GLN A 143 41.60 -12.60 -4.11
N TYR A 144 40.85 -11.73 -3.42
CA TYR A 144 41.09 -10.28 -3.46
C TYR A 144 42.49 -9.92 -2.94
N ASN A 145 42.91 -10.54 -1.83
CA ASN A 145 44.25 -10.35 -1.25
C ASN A 145 45.36 -10.93 -2.13
N ALA A 146 45.06 -11.95 -2.94
CA ALA A 146 45.96 -12.48 -3.97
C ALA A 146 46.07 -11.60 -5.24
N GLY A 147 45.24 -10.54 -5.34
CA GLY A 147 45.22 -9.63 -6.47
C GLY A 147 44.39 -10.12 -7.66
N GLU A 148 43.54 -11.13 -7.46
CA GLU A 148 42.61 -11.67 -8.45
C GLU A 148 41.24 -10.99 -8.31
N GLU A 149 40.47 -10.90 -9.42
CA GLU A 149 39.07 -10.49 -9.34
C GLU A 149 38.27 -11.56 -8.61
N VAL A 150 37.51 -11.16 -7.59
CA VAL A 150 36.69 -12.08 -6.79
C VAL A 150 35.63 -12.71 -7.68
N ASP A 151 35.61 -14.04 -7.77
CA ASP A 151 34.59 -14.73 -8.55
C ASP A 151 33.18 -14.41 -8.00
N PRO A 152 32.17 -14.19 -8.87
CA PRO A 152 30.80 -13.89 -8.44
C PRO A 152 30.17 -14.92 -7.50
N GLN A 153 30.69 -16.15 -7.47
CA GLN A 153 30.23 -17.21 -6.56
C GLN A 153 30.59 -16.94 -5.09
N TYR A 154 31.58 -16.09 -4.83
CA TYR A 154 32.03 -15.74 -3.48
C TYR A 154 31.38 -14.46 -2.95
N ILE A 155 30.52 -13.84 -3.76
CA ILE A 155 29.77 -12.64 -3.43
C ILE A 155 28.33 -13.05 -3.13
N ASN A 156 27.98 -13.06 -1.85
CA ASN A 156 26.61 -13.31 -1.41
C ASN A 156 25.83 -11.99 -1.44
N ARG A 157 24.84 -11.90 -2.34
CA ARG A 157 23.89 -10.80 -2.36
C ARG A 157 22.57 -11.25 -1.75
N ARG A 158 22.14 -10.57 -0.70
CA ARG A 158 20.83 -10.75 -0.08
C ARG A 158 20.02 -9.47 -0.26
N ASP A 159 18.88 -9.59 -0.95
CA ASP A 159 17.96 -8.48 -1.19
C ASP A 159 16.68 -8.67 -0.35
N ILE A 160 16.15 -7.59 0.23
CA ILE A 160 14.86 -7.57 0.92
C ILE A 160 13.75 -7.82 -0.09
N SER A 161 13.03 -8.92 0.10
CA SER A 161 11.89 -9.32 -0.69
C SER A 161 10.57 -8.92 -0.02
N SER A 162 9.44 -9.15 -0.70
CA SER A 162 8.11 -8.96 -0.07
C SER A 162 7.89 -9.84 1.15
N ALA A 163 8.60 -10.98 1.26
CA ALA A 163 8.46 -11.92 2.36
C ALA A 163 9.14 -11.43 3.65
N ASP A 164 10.10 -10.52 3.54
CA ASP A 164 10.87 -10.01 4.67
C ASP A 164 10.21 -8.77 5.30
N ILE A 165 9.11 -8.26 4.72
CA ILE A 165 8.37 -7.11 5.26
C ILE A 165 7.49 -7.58 6.41
N ALA A 166 7.75 -7.04 7.60
CA ALA A 166 7.01 -7.36 8.82
C ALA A 166 5.83 -6.38 9.04
N GLU A 167 6.04 -5.09 8.80
CA GLU A 167 5.06 -4.06 9.14
C GLU A 167 5.03 -2.92 8.10
N TYR A 168 3.95 -2.13 8.12
CA TYR A 168 3.92 -0.82 7.46
C TYR A 168 3.70 0.29 8.47
N LYS A 169 4.58 1.29 8.46
CA LYS A 169 4.35 2.54 9.18
C LYS A 169 3.55 3.49 8.31
N ILE A 170 2.52 4.08 8.86
CA ILE A 170 1.68 5.07 8.21
C ILE A 170 1.65 6.36 9.00
N ARG A 171 1.52 7.47 8.28
CA ARG A 171 1.28 8.79 8.84
C ARG A 171 -0.06 9.30 8.36
N GLY A 172 -0.92 9.63 9.31
CA GLY A 172 -2.30 9.99 9.09
C GLY A 172 -2.65 11.36 9.66
N TYR A 173 -3.66 11.99 9.07
CA TYR A 173 -4.20 13.26 9.53
C TYR A 173 -5.69 13.12 9.77
N TRP A 174 -6.08 13.14 11.04
CA TRP A 174 -7.46 13.23 11.47
C TRP A 174 -7.88 14.68 11.50
N TYR A 175 -9.01 15.02 10.90
CA TYR A 175 -9.55 16.37 10.93
C TYR A 175 -11.07 16.37 10.93
N PHE A 176 -11.66 17.29 11.68
CA PHE A 176 -13.10 17.50 11.70
C PHE A 176 -13.45 18.64 10.74
N ASP A 177 -14.21 18.32 9.70
CA ASP A 177 -14.67 19.31 8.72
C ASP A 177 -15.96 19.96 9.22
N LYS A 178 -15.91 21.25 9.53
CA LYS A 178 -17.06 22.01 10.06
C LYS A 178 -18.22 22.11 9.05
N ARG A 179 -17.96 21.95 7.75
CA ARG A 179 -18.98 22.08 6.69
C ARG A 179 -19.81 20.82 6.56
N LEU A 180 -19.17 19.67 6.68
CA LEU A 180 -19.81 18.36 6.60
C LEU A 180 -20.23 17.86 7.99
N GLY A 181 -19.62 18.37 9.06
CA GLY A 181 -19.89 17.93 10.43
C GLY A 181 -19.35 16.52 10.72
N GLU A 182 -18.34 16.07 9.98
CA GLU A 182 -17.83 14.70 10.05
C GLU A 182 -16.33 14.69 10.36
N LEU A 183 -15.91 13.70 11.15
CA LEU A 183 -14.49 13.40 11.35
C LEU A 183 -13.98 12.60 10.15
N ARG A 184 -12.93 13.09 9.49
CA ARG A 184 -12.31 12.43 8.35
C ARG A 184 -10.84 12.11 8.62
N TYR A 185 -10.40 11.00 8.05
CA TYR A 185 -9.00 10.61 8.02
C TYR A 185 -8.42 10.87 6.63
N ARG A 186 -7.19 11.37 6.59
CA ARG A 186 -6.39 11.48 5.36
C ARG A 186 -5.05 10.82 5.57
N LEU A 187 -4.74 9.82 4.76
CA LEU A 187 -3.43 9.19 4.75
C LEU A 187 -2.43 10.13 4.05
N LEU A 188 -1.30 10.40 4.72
CA LEU A 188 -0.23 11.27 4.21
C LEU A 188 0.98 10.46 3.75
N GLY A 189 1.35 9.44 4.53
CA GLY A 189 2.58 8.68 4.33
C GLY A 189 2.41 7.19 4.54
N LEU A 190 3.22 6.44 3.81
CA LEU A 190 3.39 5.00 3.99
C LEU A 190 4.86 4.64 3.87
N ALA A 191 5.34 3.77 4.77
CA ALA A 191 6.69 3.23 4.77
C ALA A 191 6.69 1.73 5.08
N PRO A 192 7.30 0.88 4.23
CA PRO A 192 7.55 -0.52 4.57
C PRO A 192 8.63 -0.62 5.65
N VAL A 193 8.44 -1.55 6.58
CA VAL A 193 9.37 -1.87 7.66
C VAL A 193 9.85 -3.30 7.47
N ALA A 194 11.16 -3.47 7.54
CA ALA A 194 11.84 -4.75 7.41
C ALA A 194 12.98 -4.83 8.45
N PRO A 195 13.43 -6.03 8.81
CA PRO A 195 14.65 -6.19 9.58
C PRO A 195 15.84 -5.60 8.80
N ASP A 196 16.77 -4.96 9.51
CA ASP A 196 17.99 -4.44 8.90
C ASP A 196 18.77 -5.58 8.23
N VAL A 197 19.10 -5.41 6.93
CA VAL A 197 19.88 -6.37 6.12
C VAL A 197 21.16 -6.83 6.80
N ASN A 198 21.76 -6.00 7.64
CA ASN A 198 22.99 -6.32 8.36
C ASN A 198 22.79 -7.33 9.47
N PHE A 199 21.62 -7.32 10.13
CA PHE A 199 21.29 -8.05 11.34
C PHE A 199 20.14 -9.06 11.15
N ILE A 200 19.74 -9.38 9.91
CA ILE A 200 18.61 -10.31 9.66
C ILE A 200 18.82 -11.69 10.33
N ASP A 201 20.07 -12.13 10.49
CA ASP A 201 20.38 -13.44 11.06
C ASP A 201 20.44 -13.43 12.61
N ASP A 202 20.24 -12.29 13.25
CA ASP A 202 20.13 -12.18 14.70
C ASP A 202 18.75 -12.66 15.18
N ASP A 203 18.68 -13.18 16.42
CA ASP A 203 17.44 -13.70 17.00
C ASP A 203 16.35 -12.61 17.17
N GLU A 204 16.77 -11.35 17.36
CA GLU A 204 15.91 -10.16 17.48
C GLU A 204 16.45 -9.04 16.58
N PRO A 205 16.10 -9.04 15.27
CA PRO A 205 16.60 -8.03 14.35
C PRO A 205 15.91 -6.68 14.57
N ASP A 206 16.69 -5.60 14.49
CA ASP A 206 16.16 -4.24 14.55
C ASP A 206 15.27 -3.95 13.33
N MET A 207 14.03 -3.54 13.61
CA MET A 207 13.03 -3.21 12.59
C MET A 207 13.19 -1.77 12.10
N VAL A 208 13.56 -1.59 10.83
CA VAL A 208 13.86 -0.28 10.25
C VAL A 208 12.85 0.07 9.15
N ALA A 209 12.38 1.32 9.14
CA ALA A 209 11.58 1.84 8.04
C ALA A 209 12.50 2.09 6.83
N LEU A 210 12.28 1.39 5.73
CA LEU A 210 13.17 1.43 4.57
C LEU A 210 13.12 2.79 3.87
N PHE A 211 11.91 3.29 3.61
CA PHE A 211 11.67 4.58 2.98
C PHE A 211 10.24 5.05 3.19
N TRP A 212 10.03 6.36 3.13
CA TRP A 212 8.72 6.98 3.17
C TRP A 212 8.25 7.42 1.79
N ILE A 213 6.98 7.16 1.48
CA ILE A 213 6.32 7.61 0.26
C ILE A 213 5.20 8.58 0.63
N TRP A 214 5.12 9.68 -0.12
CA TRP A 214 3.98 10.59 -0.05
C TRP A 214 2.77 9.91 -0.70
N TYR A 215 1.79 9.55 0.12
CA TYR A 215 0.65 8.74 -0.31
C TYR A 215 -0.16 9.37 -1.47
N PRO A 216 -0.46 10.69 -1.47
CA PRO A 216 -1.14 11.33 -2.60
C PRO A 216 -0.49 11.10 -3.96
N ASP A 217 0.85 11.06 -4.04
CA ASP A 217 1.56 10.83 -5.31
C ASP A 217 1.45 9.38 -5.78
N ALA A 218 1.28 8.43 -4.84
CA ALA A 218 1.18 7.01 -5.13
C ALA A 218 -0.26 6.53 -5.41
N ARG A 219 -1.29 7.37 -5.24
CA ARG A 219 -2.70 6.93 -5.31
C ARG A 219 -3.09 6.31 -6.63
N GLU A 220 -2.68 6.90 -7.76
CA GLU A 220 -2.98 6.34 -9.09
C GLU A 220 -2.37 4.95 -9.26
N ILE A 221 -1.16 4.75 -8.74
CA ILE A 221 -0.45 3.47 -8.80
C ILE A 221 -1.15 2.43 -7.93
N LEU A 222 -1.51 2.81 -6.71
CA LEU A 222 -2.18 1.95 -5.74
C LEU A 222 -3.64 1.65 -6.11
N HIS A 223 -4.28 2.51 -6.88
CA HIS A 223 -5.62 2.27 -7.43
C HIS A 223 -5.58 1.22 -8.53
N ASN A 224 -4.56 1.25 -9.40
CA ASN A 224 -4.39 0.24 -10.44
C ASN A 224 -3.94 -1.13 -9.90
N ALA A 225 -3.35 -1.16 -8.69
CA ALA A 225 -2.90 -2.38 -8.06
C ALA A 225 -4.01 -3.06 -7.25
N LEU A 226 -4.25 -4.34 -7.55
CA LEU A 226 -5.31 -5.14 -6.92
C LEU A 226 -4.74 -6.02 -5.80
N ALA A 227 -5.40 -5.95 -4.64
CA ALA A 227 -5.07 -6.73 -3.47
C ALA A 227 -5.84 -8.06 -3.43
N PHE A 228 -5.29 -9.05 -2.74
CA PHE A 228 -5.95 -10.35 -2.60
C PHE A 228 -7.17 -10.28 -1.69
N ASN A 229 -8.36 -10.58 -2.23
CA ASN A 229 -9.58 -10.69 -1.46
C ASN A 229 -9.88 -12.17 -1.13
N ARG A 230 -9.69 -12.54 0.15
CA ARG A 230 -9.92 -13.90 0.66
C ARG A 230 -11.37 -14.38 0.52
N ARG A 231 -12.34 -13.46 0.58
CA ARG A 231 -13.78 -13.81 0.56
C ARG A 231 -14.31 -13.94 -0.86
N ASN A 232 -13.78 -13.14 -1.80
CA ASN A 232 -14.19 -13.17 -3.19
C ASN A 232 -13.02 -12.81 -4.11
N THR A 233 -12.37 -13.84 -4.64
CA THR A 233 -11.24 -13.71 -5.56
C THR A 233 -11.61 -13.05 -6.89
N SER A 234 -12.89 -13.07 -7.29
CA SER A 234 -13.39 -12.46 -8.52
C SER A 234 -13.65 -10.96 -8.38
N MET A 235 -13.72 -10.44 -7.15
CA MET A 235 -13.87 -9.01 -6.85
C MET A 235 -12.75 -8.58 -5.89
N PRO A 236 -11.52 -8.41 -6.40
CA PRO A 236 -10.44 -7.82 -5.61
C PRO A 236 -10.72 -6.34 -5.32
N PHE A 237 -10.20 -5.86 -4.20
CA PHE A 237 -10.18 -4.43 -3.88
C PHE A 237 -8.84 -3.83 -4.32
N THR A 238 -8.83 -2.56 -4.70
CA THR A 238 -7.59 -1.83 -4.98
C THR A 238 -6.85 -1.53 -3.68
N LEU A 239 -5.52 -1.44 -3.74
CA LEU A 239 -4.72 -1.08 -2.56
C LEU A 239 -5.07 0.33 -2.07
N ASP A 240 -5.34 1.28 -2.98
CA ASP A 240 -5.82 2.62 -2.62
C ASP A 240 -7.13 2.55 -1.81
N HIS A 241 -8.09 1.71 -2.23
CA HIS A 241 -9.36 1.57 -1.52
C HIS A 241 -9.17 0.98 -0.12
N ILE A 242 -8.32 -0.03 0.04
CA ILE A 242 -8.05 -0.65 1.35
C ILE A 242 -7.45 0.38 2.32
N LEU A 243 -6.47 1.16 1.84
CA LEU A 243 -5.77 2.16 2.66
C LEU A 243 -6.67 3.36 3.00
N ASN A 244 -7.40 3.90 2.01
CA ASN A 244 -8.31 5.03 2.24
C ASN A 244 -9.52 4.66 3.11
N ALA A 245 -10.09 3.47 2.90
CA ALA A 245 -11.21 3.00 3.71
C ALA A 245 -10.77 2.44 5.07
N ARG A 246 -9.47 2.51 5.41
CA ARG A 246 -8.87 1.95 6.62
C ARG A 246 -9.31 0.51 6.89
N ARG A 247 -9.32 -0.33 5.85
CA ARG A 247 -9.65 -1.77 5.95
C ARG A 247 -8.45 -2.59 6.41
N PHE A 248 -7.83 -2.15 7.49
CA PHE A 248 -6.67 -2.75 8.14
C PHE A 248 -6.76 -2.43 9.64
N ASN A 249 -6.06 -3.21 10.45
CA ASN A 249 -5.84 -2.85 11.85
C ASN A 249 -4.43 -2.26 12.01
N SER A 250 -4.30 -1.34 12.95
CA SER A 250 -3.06 -0.60 13.20
C SER A 250 -2.96 -0.18 14.65
N VAL A 251 -1.74 -0.01 15.16
CA VAL A 251 -1.45 0.46 16.51
C VAL A 251 -0.80 1.84 16.41
N ILE A 252 -1.29 2.82 17.18
CA ILE A 252 -0.71 4.17 17.17
C ILE A 252 0.57 4.10 18.00
N TYR A 253 1.72 4.47 17.44
CA TYR A 253 2.99 4.49 18.19
C TYR A 253 3.49 5.92 18.46
N LYS A 254 2.92 6.92 17.80
CA LYS A 254 3.28 8.32 17.96
C LYS A 254 2.10 9.21 17.57
N GLU A 255 1.93 10.32 18.27
CA GLU A 255 0.92 11.34 17.97
C GLU A 255 1.53 12.74 17.98
N ASP A 256 0.86 13.65 17.28
CA ASP A 256 1.20 15.07 17.30
C ASP A 256 0.85 15.66 18.67
N ASN A 257 1.87 16.19 19.34
CA ASN A 257 1.73 16.74 20.69
C ASN A 257 2.65 17.95 20.93
N GLU A 258 2.27 18.78 21.90
CA GLU A 258 3.03 19.98 22.29
C GLU A 258 4.47 19.66 22.78
N GLN A 259 4.75 18.39 23.08
CA GLN A 259 6.02 17.90 23.60
C GLN A 259 7.01 17.48 22.49
N GLY A 260 6.70 17.80 21.23
CA GLY A 260 7.58 17.54 20.08
C GLY A 260 7.38 16.16 19.46
N ASP A 261 6.14 15.69 19.41
CA ASP A 261 5.71 14.42 18.82
C ASP A 261 6.52 13.21 19.32
N ARG A 262 6.66 13.08 20.65
CA ARG A 262 7.33 11.93 21.26
C ARG A 262 6.62 10.62 20.94
N SER A 263 7.41 9.56 20.74
CA SER A 263 6.87 8.22 20.57
C SER A 263 6.30 7.72 21.90
N ILE A 264 5.34 6.79 21.86
CA ILE A 264 4.77 6.18 23.06
C ILE A 264 5.84 5.42 23.86
N ASP A 265 6.76 4.78 23.14
CA ASP A 265 7.89 4.05 23.71
C ASP A 265 8.86 4.96 24.50
N ASP A 266 9.02 6.21 24.06
CA ASP A 266 9.92 7.18 24.72
C ASP A 266 9.51 7.52 26.16
N TYR A 267 8.22 7.38 26.51
CA TYR A 267 7.71 7.70 27.85
C TYR A 267 7.05 6.54 28.60
N ILE A 268 6.68 5.45 27.91
CA ILE A 268 6.25 4.18 28.51
C ILE A 268 7.29 3.11 28.19
N VAL A 269 8.31 3.04 29.03
CA VAL A 269 9.45 2.13 28.85
C VAL A 269 9.08 0.69 29.23
N ASP A 270 9.47 -0.28 28.40
CA ASP A 270 9.46 -1.74 28.65
C ASP A 270 8.10 -2.33 29.07
N ASN A 271 7.00 -1.76 28.58
CA ASN A 271 5.67 -2.29 28.89
C ASN A 271 4.74 -2.25 27.67
N ALA A 272 4.84 -3.28 26.84
CA ALA A 272 4.03 -3.45 25.62
C ALA A 272 2.51 -3.35 25.90
N LEU A 273 2.03 -3.86 27.04
CA LEU A 273 0.62 -3.73 27.41
C LEU A 273 0.23 -2.28 27.65
N MET A 274 1.05 -1.52 28.39
CA MET A 274 0.78 -0.11 28.65
C MET A 274 0.90 0.74 27.39
N GLN A 275 1.83 0.42 26.48
CA GLN A 275 1.92 1.08 25.17
C GLN A 275 0.66 0.84 24.32
N LEU A 276 0.15 -0.40 24.34
CA LEU A 276 -1.11 -0.72 23.64
C LEU A 276 -2.30 0.02 24.25
N LEU A 277 -2.41 0.06 25.58
CA LEU A 277 -3.47 0.79 26.28
C LEU A 277 -3.40 2.30 25.98
N GLU A 278 -2.20 2.85 25.86
CA GLU A 278 -2.02 4.26 25.51
C GLU A 278 -2.40 4.54 24.05
N SER A 279 -2.05 3.64 23.13
CA SER A 279 -2.55 3.67 21.75
C SER A 279 -4.09 3.64 21.70
N GLU A 280 -4.73 2.77 22.50
CA GLU A 280 -6.19 2.71 22.61
C GLU A 280 -6.77 4.00 23.20
N ARG A 281 -6.15 4.55 24.24
CA ARG A 281 -6.55 5.84 24.83
C ARG A 281 -6.52 6.97 23.80
N ILE A 282 -5.50 7.02 22.95
CA ILE A 282 -5.40 8.00 21.85
C ILE A 282 -6.55 7.80 20.86
N LYS A 283 -6.80 6.56 20.40
CA LYS A 283 -7.93 6.25 19.50
C LYS A 283 -9.28 6.65 20.12
N GLU A 284 -9.49 6.35 21.39
CA GLU A 284 -10.70 6.72 22.12
C GLU A 284 -10.83 8.25 22.23
N SER A 285 -9.74 8.98 22.48
CA SER A 285 -9.78 10.44 22.52
C SER A 285 -10.24 11.04 21.18
N ILE A 286 -9.79 10.48 20.06
CA ILE A 286 -10.21 10.93 18.71
C ILE A 286 -11.69 10.62 18.49
N ARG A 287 -12.15 9.43 18.91
CA ARG A 287 -13.54 8.99 18.76
C ARG A 287 -14.50 9.78 19.68
N ASN A 288 -14.09 10.04 20.91
CA ASN A 288 -14.88 10.81 21.88
C ASN A 288 -15.04 12.25 21.41
N PHE A 289 -13.99 12.84 20.82
CA PHE A 289 -14.11 14.17 20.20
C PHE A 289 -15.22 14.21 19.15
N GLU A 290 -15.32 13.20 18.28
CA GLU A 290 -16.42 13.11 17.33
C GLU A 290 -17.78 13.02 18.05
N MET A 291 -17.93 12.12 19.03
CA MET A 291 -19.18 11.97 19.77
C MET A 291 -19.61 13.25 20.48
N ASP A 292 -18.69 13.97 21.11
CA ASP A 292 -18.94 15.21 21.83
C ASP A 292 -19.47 16.32 20.90
N MET A 293 -19.12 16.29 19.61
CA MET A 293 -19.68 17.21 18.61
C MET A 293 -21.13 16.87 18.25
N TRP A 294 -21.54 15.61 18.39
CA TRP A 294 -22.90 15.15 18.11
C TRP A 294 -23.83 15.18 19.33
N SER A 295 -23.30 15.03 20.54
CA SER A 295 -24.08 15.09 21.77
C SER A 295 -24.25 16.53 22.23
N TYR A 296 -25.40 17.11 21.93
CA TYR A 296 -25.86 18.40 22.46
C TYR A 296 -27.14 18.23 23.28
#